data_AF-A0A1D8ARQ8-F1
#
_entry.id   AF-A0A1D8ARQ8-F1
#
_cell.length_a   1.000
_cell.length_b   1.000
_cell.length_c   1.000
_cell.angle_alpha   90.00
_cell.angle_beta   90.00
_cell.angle_gamma   90.00
#
_symmetry.space_group_name_H-M   'P 1'
#
loop_
_entity.id
_entity.type
_entity.pdbx_description
1 polymer ?
#
loop_
_entity_poly.entity_id
_entity_poly.type
_entity_poly.pdbx_seq_one_letter_code
_entity_poly.pdbx_strand_id
1 'polypeptide(L)'
;METHDAQPDYQVQDAEFRRLLGYPPSHEPDGRVRDLMAGARDWYARHGRPWTYHRRVELQSAGATLQLDGVEFPSARLLDHLRAHGAVGAVLVAVSAGAECETQARQLWQEGKPDEYFFLETYGSAVVEDLIARTSGRLCDAAGHDGLMAVPHYSPGYAGWDVAEQNRLFDLLTQGLGHPLPGPLQVLSSGMLNPKKSMLAVFGLAPVAAGRPAALATPCEGCSFSPCRYRRAPYRQHAALVSNRTLGQSEPGRATIRYTVNARALRKWAAERVHLIPQPDGTLAARFRFDGTTCSNQPLAFDYHLRLSGAGEQPVILEAACTPAPEDEGHSLTCSYLADGADHLRVIAAECPLQGQPLEAVFGWAREPAPAGCHCAAASRAHKWGLALEAIHFALSQARVPQPVA
;
A
#
# COMPACT_ATOMS: atom_id res chain seq x y z
N MET A 1 17.47 27.79 -4.85
CA MET A 1 18.35 26.60 -4.75
C MET A 1 17.97 25.68 -5.89
N GLU A 2 18.86 25.54 -6.85
CA GLU A 2 18.72 24.63 -8.00
C GLU A 2 20.05 23.89 -8.13
N THR A 3 19.99 22.57 -8.25
CA THR A 3 21.19 21.74 -8.30
C THR A 3 21.03 20.67 -9.36
N HIS A 4 22.08 20.51 -10.15
CA HIS A 4 22.23 19.50 -11.19
C HIS A 4 23.37 18.59 -10.80
N ASP A 5 23.11 17.30 -10.73
CA ASP A 5 24.13 16.30 -10.44
C ASP A 5 24.00 15.15 -11.44
N ALA A 6 24.89 15.17 -12.43
CA ALA A 6 24.94 14.18 -13.49
C ALA A 6 25.65 12.88 -13.09
N GLN A 7 26.34 12.87 -11.94
CA GLN A 7 27.12 11.72 -11.45
C GLN A 7 27.05 11.67 -9.91
N PRO A 8 25.85 11.52 -9.32
CA PRO A 8 25.67 11.48 -7.90
C PRO A 8 26.32 10.23 -7.30
N ASP A 9 26.94 10.40 -6.14
CA ASP A 9 27.33 9.28 -5.31
C ASP A 9 26.09 8.48 -4.88
N TYR A 10 26.19 7.16 -4.97
CA TYR A 10 25.17 6.23 -4.49
C TYR A 10 25.83 5.03 -3.81
N GLN A 11 25.11 4.45 -2.84
CA GLN A 11 25.54 3.24 -2.14
C GLN A 11 24.32 2.45 -1.68
N VAL A 12 23.82 1.59 -2.57
CA VAL A 12 22.72 0.68 -2.26
C VAL A 12 23.14 -0.24 -1.11
N GLN A 13 22.41 -0.19 0.00
CA GLN A 13 22.59 -1.08 1.14
C GLN A 13 22.10 -2.49 0.83
N ASP A 14 22.83 -3.53 1.27
CA ASP A 14 22.43 -4.92 1.04
C ASP A 14 21.08 -5.26 1.66
N ALA A 15 20.77 -4.70 2.83
CA ALA A 15 19.45 -4.86 3.45
C ALA A 15 18.32 -4.31 2.55
N GLU A 16 18.57 -3.20 1.88
CA GLU A 16 17.59 -2.56 1.01
C GLU A 16 17.40 -3.34 -0.30
N PHE A 17 18.49 -3.82 -0.89
CA PHE A 17 18.41 -4.66 -2.08
C PHE A 17 17.68 -5.98 -1.79
N ARG A 18 18.00 -6.65 -0.66
CA ARG A 18 17.30 -7.86 -0.21
C ARG A 18 15.80 -7.63 0.01
N ARG A 19 15.44 -6.50 0.62
CA ARG A 19 14.03 -6.11 0.84
C ARG A 19 13.29 -5.99 -0.49
N LEU A 20 13.90 -5.36 -1.49
CA LEU A 20 13.30 -5.20 -2.82
C LEU A 20 13.22 -6.52 -3.62
N LEU A 21 14.13 -7.45 -3.38
CA LEU A 21 14.05 -8.82 -3.89
C LEU A 21 12.95 -9.65 -3.16
N GLY A 22 12.43 -9.14 -2.04
CA GLY A 22 11.35 -9.76 -1.28
C GLY A 22 11.82 -10.76 -0.21
N TYR A 23 13.10 -10.71 0.17
CA TYR A 23 13.63 -11.53 1.26
C TYR A 23 13.23 -10.97 2.64
N PRO A 24 12.96 -11.85 3.63
CA PRO A 24 12.83 -11.43 5.02
C PRO A 24 14.10 -10.74 5.54
N PRO A 25 14.01 -9.79 6.48
CA PRO A 25 15.18 -9.06 7.00
C PRO A 25 16.27 -9.96 7.61
N SER A 26 15.89 -11.07 8.22
CA SER A 26 16.82 -12.04 8.83
C SER A 26 17.39 -13.07 7.86
N HIS A 27 16.95 -13.06 6.60
CA HIS A 27 17.41 -14.03 5.61
C HIS A 27 18.66 -13.50 4.89
N GLU A 28 19.67 -14.35 4.80
CA GLU A 28 20.90 -14.09 4.04
C GLU A 28 20.92 -14.97 2.80
N PRO A 29 20.83 -14.38 1.60
CA PRO A 29 20.93 -15.14 0.37
C PRO A 29 22.31 -15.78 0.18
N ASP A 30 22.32 -16.99 -0.37
CA ASP A 30 23.51 -17.77 -0.65
C ASP A 30 23.51 -18.29 -2.11
N GLY A 31 24.60 -18.98 -2.46
CA GLY A 31 24.80 -19.58 -3.77
C GLY A 31 24.52 -18.62 -4.94
N ARG A 32 23.73 -19.12 -5.90
CA ARG A 32 23.38 -18.40 -7.14
C ARG A 32 22.77 -17.03 -6.88
N VAL A 33 21.96 -16.87 -5.83
CA VAL A 33 21.31 -15.58 -5.53
C VAL A 33 22.34 -14.54 -5.12
N ARG A 34 23.30 -14.92 -4.27
CA ARG A 34 24.41 -14.04 -3.88
C ARG A 34 25.22 -13.58 -5.10
N ASP A 35 25.50 -14.51 -6.01
CA ASP A 35 26.21 -14.22 -7.25
C ASP A 35 25.44 -13.26 -8.15
N LEU A 36 24.12 -13.45 -8.29
CA LEU A 36 23.25 -12.56 -9.06
C LEU A 36 23.16 -11.15 -8.45
N MET A 37 23.09 -11.05 -7.11
CA MET A 37 23.11 -9.77 -6.41
C MET A 37 24.43 -9.03 -6.64
N ALA A 38 25.56 -9.72 -6.48
CA ALA A 38 26.88 -9.16 -6.74
C ALA A 38 27.04 -8.75 -8.21
N GLY A 39 26.60 -9.61 -9.13
CA GLY A 39 26.63 -9.34 -10.57
C GLY A 39 25.83 -8.11 -10.98
N ALA A 40 24.62 -7.92 -10.44
CA ALA A 40 23.81 -6.73 -10.69
C ALA A 40 24.50 -5.44 -10.18
N ARG A 41 25.08 -5.49 -8.97
CA ARG A 41 25.83 -4.38 -8.36
C ARG A 41 27.06 -4.03 -9.21
N ASP A 42 27.87 -5.02 -9.56
CA ASP A 42 29.11 -4.83 -10.33
C ASP A 42 28.84 -4.37 -11.76
N TRP A 43 27.76 -4.86 -12.36
CA TRP A 43 27.35 -4.39 -13.68
C TRP A 43 26.94 -2.91 -13.60
N TYR A 44 26.08 -2.54 -12.65
CA TYR A 44 25.61 -1.17 -12.52
C TYR A 44 26.75 -0.21 -12.16
N ALA A 45 27.69 -0.61 -11.30
CA ALA A 45 28.87 0.20 -10.96
C ALA A 45 29.74 0.58 -12.17
N ARG A 46 29.79 -0.27 -13.19
CA ARG A 46 30.56 -0.02 -14.41
C ARG A 46 29.78 0.78 -15.47
N HIS A 47 28.48 0.53 -15.58
CA HIS A 47 27.69 0.99 -16.73
C HIS A 47 26.58 1.98 -16.39
N GLY A 48 26.11 2.01 -15.13
CA GLY A 48 25.03 2.90 -14.70
C GLY A 48 25.42 4.37 -14.82
N ARG A 49 24.44 5.20 -15.21
CA ARG A 49 24.58 6.66 -15.25
C ARG A 49 23.42 7.29 -14.46
N PRO A 50 23.43 7.15 -13.12
CA PRO A 50 22.43 7.80 -12.29
C PRO A 50 22.55 9.32 -12.40
N TRP A 51 21.48 10.04 -12.11
CA TRP A 51 21.50 11.49 -11.99
C TRP A 51 20.40 11.99 -11.07
N THR A 52 20.61 13.18 -10.51
CA THR A 52 19.61 13.89 -9.70
C THR A 52 19.50 15.35 -10.12
N TYR A 53 18.29 15.88 -10.07
CA TYR A 53 17.99 17.28 -10.27
C TYR A 53 17.01 17.74 -9.20
N HIS A 54 17.20 18.95 -8.66
CA HIS A 54 16.20 19.53 -7.78
C HIS A 54 16.17 21.05 -7.87
N ARG A 55 14.98 21.63 -7.67
CA ARG A 55 14.79 23.08 -7.59
C ARG A 55 13.79 23.46 -6.49
N ARG A 56 14.07 24.53 -5.78
CA ARG A 56 13.17 25.13 -4.80
C ARG A 56 12.01 25.83 -5.52
N VAL A 57 10.82 25.71 -4.98
CA VAL A 57 9.60 26.34 -5.47
C VAL A 57 8.87 27.04 -4.33
N GLU A 58 8.07 28.04 -4.67
CA GLU A 58 7.19 28.71 -3.73
C GLU A 58 6.07 27.75 -3.32
N LEU A 59 5.84 27.62 -2.02
CA LEU A 59 4.77 26.82 -1.44
C LEU A 59 3.67 27.75 -0.95
N GLN A 60 2.47 27.62 -1.52
CA GLN A 60 1.29 28.34 -1.07
C GLN A 60 0.19 27.33 -0.71
N SER A 61 -0.47 27.55 0.42
CA SER A 61 -1.65 26.77 0.77
C SER A 61 -2.73 27.62 1.42
N ALA A 62 -3.96 27.49 0.92
CA ALA A 62 -5.13 28.19 1.44
C ALA A 62 -6.32 27.23 1.47
N GLY A 63 -6.94 27.04 2.64
CA GLY A 63 -8.05 26.09 2.77
C GLY A 63 -7.67 24.67 2.36
N ALA A 64 -8.32 24.12 1.34
CA ALA A 64 -8.04 22.79 0.79
C ALA A 64 -7.11 22.79 -0.44
N THR A 65 -6.61 23.96 -0.84
CA THR A 65 -5.82 24.15 -2.06
C THR A 65 -4.33 24.19 -1.74
N LEU A 66 -3.53 23.51 -2.57
CA LEU A 66 -2.07 23.50 -2.55
C LEU A 66 -1.56 24.01 -3.90
N GLN A 67 -0.65 24.98 -3.87
CA GLN A 67 0.02 25.50 -5.06
C GLN A 67 1.54 25.48 -4.89
N LEU A 68 2.23 25.10 -5.97
CA LEU A 68 3.68 25.12 -6.10
C LEU A 68 4.04 26.02 -7.29
N ASP A 69 4.77 27.12 -7.06
CA ASP A 69 5.00 28.18 -8.07
C ASP A 69 3.69 28.61 -8.79
N GLY A 70 2.58 28.72 -8.04
CA GLY A 70 1.26 29.08 -8.57
C GLY A 70 0.51 27.97 -9.31
N VAL A 71 1.13 26.79 -9.49
CA VAL A 71 0.46 25.61 -10.09
C VAL A 71 -0.26 24.82 -9.01
N GLU A 72 -1.57 24.67 -9.15
CA GLU A 72 -2.41 23.91 -8.22
C GLU A 72 -2.23 22.40 -8.36
N PHE A 73 -2.16 21.66 -7.24
CA PHE A 73 -2.15 20.20 -7.23
C PHE A 73 -3.34 19.63 -6.44
N PRO A 74 -4.17 18.76 -7.03
CA PRO A 74 -5.38 18.24 -6.39
C PRO A 74 -5.07 17.05 -5.46
N SER A 75 -4.27 17.28 -4.40
CA SER A 75 -3.95 16.26 -3.40
C SER A 75 -4.08 16.78 -1.97
N ALA A 76 -5.22 16.47 -1.34
CA ALA A 76 -5.43 16.73 0.08
C ALA A 76 -4.39 16.02 0.96
N ARG A 77 -3.91 14.83 0.55
CA ARG A 77 -2.90 14.07 1.30
C ARG A 77 -1.52 14.71 1.25
N LEU A 78 -1.11 15.24 0.10
CA LEU A 78 0.11 16.03 0.00
C LEU A 78 0.03 17.30 0.86
N LEU A 79 -1.11 18.01 0.79
CA LEU A 79 -1.35 19.21 1.59
C LEU A 79 -1.28 18.92 3.09
N ASP A 80 -2.00 17.90 3.55
CA ASP A 80 -1.98 17.45 4.94
C ASP A 80 -0.57 17.05 5.38
N HIS A 81 0.17 16.34 4.52
CA HIS A 81 1.55 15.92 4.79
C HIS A 81 2.49 17.11 4.97
N LEU A 82 2.43 18.10 4.08
CA LEU A 82 3.24 19.32 4.17
C LEU A 82 2.87 20.14 5.42
N ARG A 83 1.57 20.30 5.71
CA ARG A 83 1.08 21.01 6.91
C ARG A 83 1.45 20.32 8.21
N ALA A 84 1.33 19.00 8.28
CA ALA A 84 1.66 18.23 9.47
C ALA A 84 3.14 18.35 9.87
N HIS A 85 4.01 18.65 8.90
CA HIS A 85 5.42 18.92 9.16
C HIS A 85 5.76 20.42 9.23
N GLY A 86 4.78 21.33 9.15
CA GLY A 86 5.03 22.77 9.21
C GLY A 86 5.85 23.29 8.03
N ALA A 87 5.68 22.71 6.84
CA ALA A 87 6.43 23.13 5.66
C ALA A 87 6.10 24.57 5.26
N VAL A 88 7.14 25.39 5.12
CA VAL A 88 7.10 26.81 4.70
C VAL A 88 7.70 27.02 3.30
N GLY A 89 8.24 25.96 2.71
CA GLY A 89 8.75 25.94 1.34
C GLY A 89 8.68 24.53 0.78
N ALA A 90 8.94 24.39 -0.51
CA ALA A 90 9.01 23.09 -1.16
C ALA A 90 10.18 22.99 -2.14
N VAL A 91 10.60 21.77 -2.41
CA VAL A 91 11.61 21.43 -3.40
C VAL A 91 11.06 20.33 -4.30
N LEU A 92 11.08 20.56 -5.60
CA LEU A 92 10.80 19.55 -6.60
C LEU A 92 12.07 18.79 -6.91
N VAL A 93 11.98 17.46 -6.96
CA VAL A 93 13.12 16.57 -7.18
C VAL A 93 12.79 15.61 -8.31
N ALA A 94 13.75 15.42 -9.22
CA ALA A 94 13.79 14.34 -10.19
C ALA A 94 15.05 13.52 -9.95
N VAL A 95 14.91 12.20 -9.91
CA VAL A 95 16.05 11.27 -9.89
C VAL A 95 15.86 10.18 -10.94
N SER A 96 16.96 9.65 -11.44
CA SER A 96 16.95 8.45 -12.27
C SER A 96 18.18 7.60 -12.02
N ALA A 97 18.02 6.28 -12.11
CA ALA A 97 19.13 5.34 -12.18
C ALA A 97 19.75 5.25 -13.60
N GLY A 98 19.28 6.04 -14.56
CA GLY A 98 19.72 6.00 -15.95
C GLY A 98 19.01 4.92 -16.78
N ALA A 99 19.14 5.01 -18.11
CA ALA A 99 18.48 4.11 -19.06
C ALA A 99 19.27 2.80 -19.28
N GLU A 100 20.53 2.77 -18.88
CA GLU A 100 21.48 1.69 -19.17
C GLU A 100 21.03 0.39 -18.51
N CYS A 101 20.63 0.47 -17.24
CA CYS A 101 20.15 -0.68 -16.47
C CYS A 101 18.92 -1.33 -17.12
N GLU A 102 17.96 -0.53 -17.57
CA GLU A 102 16.75 -1.03 -18.23
C GLU A 102 17.06 -1.61 -19.61
N THR A 103 17.96 -0.97 -20.36
CA THR A 103 18.38 -1.45 -21.69
C THR A 103 19.06 -2.81 -21.59
N GLN A 104 20.02 -2.95 -20.66
CA GLN A 104 20.68 -4.22 -20.41
C GLN A 104 19.71 -5.28 -19.90
N ALA A 105 18.82 -4.93 -18.99
CA ALA A 105 17.83 -5.86 -18.49
C ALA A 105 16.99 -6.41 -19.65
N ARG A 106 16.50 -5.54 -20.54
CA ARG A 106 15.76 -5.96 -21.74
C ARG A 106 16.56 -6.93 -22.62
N GLN A 107 17.86 -6.70 -22.79
CA GLN A 107 18.74 -7.63 -23.50
C GLN A 107 18.84 -8.99 -22.79
N LEU A 108 19.06 -9.02 -21.47
CA LEU A 108 19.11 -10.25 -20.67
C LEU A 108 17.83 -11.06 -20.80
N TRP A 109 16.67 -10.40 -20.82
CA TRP A 109 15.39 -11.06 -21.06
C TRP A 109 15.33 -11.73 -22.44
N GLN A 110 15.77 -11.03 -23.49
CA GLN A 110 15.82 -11.57 -24.87
C GLN A 110 16.81 -12.73 -25.01
N GLU A 111 17.88 -12.74 -24.22
CA GLU A 111 18.87 -13.83 -24.15
C GLU A 111 18.40 -15.04 -23.33
N GLY A 112 17.18 -15.03 -22.78
CA GLY A 112 16.67 -16.12 -21.95
C GLY A 112 17.29 -16.17 -20.55
N LYS A 113 17.70 -15.02 -20.02
CA LYS A 113 18.31 -14.85 -18.68
C LYS A 113 17.37 -14.07 -17.74
N PRO A 114 16.25 -14.68 -17.32
CA PRO A 114 15.21 -13.98 -16.55
C PRO A 114 15.67 -13.60 -15.13
N ASP A 115 16.58 -14.38 -14.53
CA ASP A 115 17.10 -14.10 -13.20
C ASP A 115 18.00 -12.86 -13.25
N GLU A 116 19.00 -12.82 -14.12
CA GLU A 116 19.88 -11.66 -14.31
C GLU A 116 19.08 -10.40 -14.66
N TYR A 117 18.05 -10.53 -15.51
CA TYR A 117 17.08 -9.47 -15.78
C TYR A 117 16.44 -8.94 -14.50
N PHE A 118 15.86 -9.84 -13.70
CA PHE A 118 15.11 -9.47 -12.51
C PHE A 118 15.99 -8.80 -11.46
N PHE A 119 17.19 -9.32 -11.21
CA PHE A 119 18.11 -8.76 -10.23
C PHE A 119 18.62 -7.39 -10.68
N LEU A 120 18.92 -7.20 -11.97
CA LEU A 120 19.36 -5.91 -12.49
C LEU A 120 18.25 -4.85 -12.45
N GLU A 121 17.02 -5.18 -12.87
CA GLU A 121 15.86 -4.28 -12.76
C GLU A 121 15.55 -3.88 -11.31
N THR A 122 15.69 -4.84 -10.39
CA THR A 122 15.45 -4.59 -8.96
C THR A 122 16.56 -3.70 -8.39
N TYR A 123 17.81 -3.93 -8.78
CA TYR A 123 18.93 -3.10 -8.36
C TYR A 123 18.78 -1.64 -8.82
N GLY A 124 18.34 -1.41 -10.08
CA GLY A 124 18.05 -0.05 -10.55
C GLY A 124 16.97 0.66 -9.71
N SER A 125 16.01 -0.08 -9.16
CA SER A 125 15.01 0.49 -8.23
C SER A 125 15.64 0.85 -6.87
N ALA A 126 16.58 0.02 -6.39
CA ALA A 126 17.32 0.28 -5.17
C ALA A 126 18.23 1.51 -5.27
N VAL A 127 18.80 1.76 -6.45
CA VAL A 127 19.57 2.98 -6.72
C VAL A 127 18.68 4.22 -6.60
N VAL A 128 17.48 4.22 -7.17
CA VAL A 128 16.53 5.34 -7.04
C VAL A 128 16.19 5.65 -5.57
N GLU A 129 15.95 4.61 -4.76
CA GLU A 129 15.66 4.77 -3.33
C GLU A 129 16.82 5.40 -2.56
N ASP A 130 18.06 4.97 -2.84
CA ASP A 130 19.27 5.55 -2.24
C ASP A 130 19.50 6.99 -2.70
N LEU A 131 19.33 7.30 -3.99
CA LEU A 131 19.45 8.66 -4.53
C LEU A 131 18.46 9.62 -3.88
N ILE A 132 17.21 9.20 -3.68
CA ILE A 132 16.18 10.00 -3.00
C ILE A 132 16.55 10.21 -1.53
N ALA A 133 17.00 9.17 -0.82
CA ALA A 133 17.39 9.26 0.58
C ALA A 133 18.58 10.22 0.76
N ARG A 134 19.61 10.12 -0.09
CA ARG A 134 20.79 11.01 -0.08
C ARG A 134 20.42 12.43 -0.46
N THR A 135 19.53 12.61 -1.44
CA THR A 135 19.04 13.94 -1.82
C THR A 135 18.31 14.60 -0.65
N SER A 136 17.52 13.87 0.13
CA SER A 136 16.94 14.39 1.38
C SER A 136 18.00 14.93 2.36
N GLY A 137 19.11 14.20 2.54
CA GLY A 137 20.24 14.63 3.36
C GLY A 137 20.87 15.93 2.84
N ARG A 138 21.18 15.97 1.53
CA ARG A 138 21.74 17.16 0.86
C ARG A 138 20.81 18.38 0.96
N LEU A 139 19.50 18.17 0.87
CA LEU A 139 18.50 19.24 1.06
C LEU A 139 18.48 19.74 2.51
N CYS A 140 18.65 18.86 3.50
CA CYS A 140 18.80 19.27 4.90
C CYS A 140 20.07 20.10 5.10
N ASP A 141 21.21 19.65 4.55
CA ASP A 141 22.49 20.36 4.69
C ASP A 141 22.42 21.76 4.06
N ALA A 142 21.83 21.85 2.85
CA ALA A 142 21.68 23.11 2.14
C ALA A 142 20.68 24.07 2.80
N ALA A 143 19.56 23.54 3.34
CA ALA A 143 18.53 24.34 4.00
C ALA A 143 18.88 24.69 5.47
N GLY A 144 19.89 24.03 6.05
CA GLY A 144 20.30 24.22 7.45
C GLY A 144 20.73 25.65 7.78
N HIS A 145 21.30 26.38 6.81
CA HIS A 145 21.68 27.79 7.02
C HIS A 145 20.46 28.70 7.27
N ASP A 146 19.30 28.34 6.72
CA ASP A 146 18.02 29.04 6.91
C ASP A 146 17.28 28.56 8.17
N GLY A 147 17.89 27.67 8.97
CA GLY A 147 17.21 27.01 10.08
C GLY A 147 16.07 26.08 9.63
N LEU A 148 16.15 25.57 8.39
CA LEU A 148 15.17 24.68 7.78
C LEU A 148 15.72 23.26 7.64
N MET A 149 14.82 22.28 7.53
CA MET A 149 15.13 20.89 7.21
C MET A 149 14.15 20.33 6.19
N ALA A 150 14.61 19.37 5.39
CA ALA A 150 13.74 18.62 4.49
C ALA A 150 12.89 17.61 5.28
N VAL A 151 11.59 17.60 4.98
CA VAL A 151 10.65 16.61 5.52
C VAL A 151 10.52 15.45 4.52
N PRO A 152 9.99 14.27 4.91
CA PRO A 152 9.86 13.14 3.98
C PRO A 152 9.17 13.54 2.68
N HIS A 153 9.63 13.02 1.54
CA HIS A 153 9.04 13.36 0.26
C HIS A 153 7.67 12.72 0.05
N TYR A 154 6.95 13.25 -0.92
CA TYR A 154 5.71 12.68 -1.44
C TYR A 154 5.71 12.73 -2.96
N SER A 155 5.08 11.76 -3.62
CA SER A 155 5.13 11.62 -5.08
C SER A 155 3.76 11.26 -5.66
N PRO A 156 3.44 11.71 -6.89
CA PRO A 156 2.27 11.21 -7.62
C PRO A 156 2.27 9.67 -7.70
N GLY A 157 1.11 9.05 -7.52
CA GLY A 157 0.95 7.61 -7.36
C GLY A 157 0.97 7.13 -5.90
N TYR A 158 1.34 7.98 -4.95
CA TYR A 158 1.12 7.71 -3.52
C TYR A 158 -0.36 7.89 -3.16
N ALA A 159 -0.76 7.36 -1.99
CA ALA A 159 -2.16 7.33 -1.58
C ALA A 159 -2.78 8.74 -1.53
N GLY A 160 -3.75 9.02 -2.42
CA GLY A 160 -4.42 10.33 -2.49
C GLY A 160 -3.69 11.36 -3.35
N TRP A 161 -2.75 10.93 -4.20
CA TRP A 161 -2.23 11.73 -5.30
C TRP A 161 -2.21 10.89 -6.59
N ASP A 162 -3.01 11.31 -7.58
CA ASP A 162 -3.12 10.58 -8.85
C ASP A 162 -1.76 10.51 -9.57
N VAL A 163 -1.43 9.35 -10.15
CA VAL A 163 -0.22 9.15 -10.94
C VAL A 163 -0.22 9.97 -12.24
N ALA A 164 -1.40 10.31 -12.77
CA ALA A 164 -1.50 11.16 -13.96
C ALA A 164 -0.89 12.56 -13.73
N GLU A 165 -0.86 13.04 -12.47
CA GLU A 165 -0.25 14.32 -12.08
C GLU A 165 1.29 14.32 -12.21
N GLN A 166 1.93 13.19 -12.54
CA GLN A 166 3.35 13.18 -12.93
C GLN A 166 3.64 14.15 -14.08
N ASN A 167 2.74 14.25 -15.07
CA ASN A 167 2.92 15.17 -16.20
C ASN A 167 2.98 16.62 -15.71
N ARG A 168 2.00 17.00 -14.88
CA ARG A 168 1.92 18.35 -14.30
C ARG A 168 3.12 18.68 -13.42
N LEU A 169 3.58 17.72 -12.61
CA LEU A 169 4.76 17.89 -11.76
C LEU A 169 6.04 18.02 -12.59
N PHE A 170 6.18 17.25 -13.67
CA PHE A 170 7.31 17.32 -14.58
C PHE A 170 7.35 18.63 -15.35
N ASP A 171 6.20 19.08 -15.86
CA ASP A 171 6.08 20.37 -16.54
C ASP A 171 6.50 21.50 -15.61
N LEU A 172 6.02 21.52 -14.37
CA LEU A 172 6.45 22.50 -13.37
C LEU A 172 7.93 22.39 -13.02
N LEU A 173 8.46 21.16 -12.88
CA LEU A 173 9.86 20.93 -12.55
C LEU A 173 10.80 21.41 -13.67
N THR A 174 10.36 21.28 -14.93
CA THR A 174 11.13 21.68 -16.11
C THR A 174 10.80 23.09 -16.61
N GLN A 175 9.77 23.73 -16.07
CA GLN A 175 9.39 25.10 -16.41
C GLN A 175 10.55 26.06 -16.15
N GLY A 176 10.93 26.81 -17.18
CA GLY A 176 12.00 27.81 -17.06
C GLY A 176 13.41 27.22 -16.99
N LEU A 177 13.59 25.91 -17.19
CA LEU A 177 14.91 25.31 -17.33
C LEU A 177 15.63 25.90 -18.56
N GLY A 178 16.74 26.61 -18.32
CA GLY A 178 17.60 27.13 -19.39
C GLY A 178 18.51 26.09 -20.05
N HIS A 179 18.42 24.83 -19.61
CA HIS A 179 19.28 23.70 -19.98
C HIS A 179 18.53 22.39 -19.73
N PRO A 180 18.85 21.32 -20.48
CA PRO A 180 18.21 20.02 -20.28
C PRO A 180 18.54 19.44 -18.90
N LEU A 181 17.68 18.51 -18.44
CA LEU A 181 18.00 17.68 -17.28
C LEU A 181 19.32 16.91 -17.51
N PRO A 182 20.04 16.52 -16.45
CA PRO A 182 21.31 15.80 -16.57
C PRO A 182 21.25 14.49 -17.37
N GLY A 183 20.06 13.89 -17.48
CA GLY A 183 19.81 12.74 -18.32
C GLY A 183 18.36 12.68 -18.81
N PRO A 184 18.04 11.71 -19.68
CA PRO A 184 16.72 11.62 -20.28
C PRO A 184 15.67 11.27 -19.24
N LEU A 185 14.55 12.00 -19.27
CA LEU A 185 13.34 11.66 -18.54
C LEU A 185 12.13 12.09 -19.35
N GLN A 186 11.22 11.15 -19.57
CA GLN A 186 9.94 11.37 -20.23
C GLN A 186 8.83 10.88 -19.30
N VAL A 187 7.75 11.66 -19.23
CA VAL A 187 6.48 11.20 -18.64
C VAL A 187 5.56 10.77 -19.77
N LEU A 188 5.06 9.53 -19.69
CA LEU A 188 4.08 9.00 -20.62
C LEU A 188 2.68 9.53 -20.29
N SER A 189 1.74 9.42 -21.23
CA SER A 189 0.34 9.82 -21.00
C SER A 189 -0.33 9.10 -19.84
N SER A 190 0.14 7.90 -19.48
CA SER A 190 -0.32 7.14 -18.32
C SER A 190 0.23 7.63 -16.97
N GLY A 191 1.16 8.59 -16.97
CA GLY A 191 1.93 9.01 -15.80
C GLY A 191 3.17 8.15 -15.52
N MET A 192 3.40 7.08 -16.29
CA MET A 192 4.63 6.28 -16.16
C MET A 192 5.86 7.07 -16.60
N LEU A 193 6.98 6.87 -15.89
CA LEU A 193 8.26 7.49 -16.22
C LEU A 193 9.10 6.58 -17.13
N ASN A 194 9.83 7.18 -18.05
CA ASN A 194 10.82 6.53 -18.91
C ASN A 194 12.15 7.31 -18.83
N PRO A 195 13.24 6.73 -18.30
CA PRO A 195 13.39 5.33 -17.85
C PRO A 195 12.49 4.96 -16.66
N LYS A 196 12.09 3.68 -16.56
CA LYS A 196 11.22 3.17 -15.49
C LYS A 196 11.80 3.39 -14.09
N LYS A 197 13.13 3.34 -13.98
CA LYS A 197 13.86 3.52 -12.71
C LYS A 197 14.14 5.00 -12.47
N SER A 198 13.07 5.77 -12.37
CA SER A 198 13.09 7.20 -12.12
C SER A 198 11.99 7.57 -11.12
N MET A 199 12.12 8.73 -10.48
CA MET A 199 11.11 9.24 -9.56
C MET A 199 11.06 10.77 -9.61
N LEU A 200 9.83 11.30 -9.61
CA LEU A 200 9.55 12.69 -9.31
C LEU A 200 8.97 12.80 -7.90
N ALA A 201 9.38 13.80 -7.14
CA ALA A 201 9.01 13.94 -5.75
C ALA A 201 8.94 15.41 -5.31
N VAL A 202 8.11 15.67 -4.31
CA VAL A 202 8.03 16.95 -3.60
C VAL A 202 8.53 16.74 -2.17
N PHE A 203 9.55 17.51 -1.80
CA PHE A 203 10.00 17.64 -0.41
C PHE A 203 9.47 18.96 0.15
N GLY A 204 8.92 18.93 1.36
CA GLY A 204 8.68 20.16 2.12
C GLY A 204 9.94 20.62 2.86
N LEU A 205 10.09 21.93 3.05
CA LEU A 205 11.10 22.53 3.91
C LEU A 205 10.41 23.12 5.13
N ALA A 206 10.80 22.71 6.33
CA ALA A 206 10.18 23.13 7.58
C ALA A 206 11.23 23.67 8.57
N PRO A 207 10.87 24.60 9.47
CA PRO A 207 11.78 25.07 10.52
C PRO A 207 12.26 23.92 11.42
N VAL A 208 13.56 23.87 11.70
CA VAL A 208 14.15 22.87 12.62
C VAL A 208 13.49 22.93 14.00
N ALA A 209 13.13 24.13 14.45
CA ALA A 209 12.47 24.40 15.73
C ALA A 209 11.00 23.93 15.80
N ALA A 210 10.35 23.65 14.66
CA ALA A 210 9.01 23.05 14.66
C ALA A 210 9.00 21.63 15.26
N GLY A 211 10.18 21.08 15.57
CA GLY A 211 10.40 19.70 15.94
C GLY A 211 10.23 18.80 14.72
N ARG A 212 10.93 17.67 14.70
CA ARG A 212 10.35 16.53 13.95
C ARG A 212 9.00 16.28 14.64
N PRO A 213 7.86 16.25 13.92
CA PRO A 213 6.65 15.72 14.52
C PRO A 213 6.95 14.36 15.17
N ALA A 214 6.01 13.78 15.92
CA ALA A 214 5.98 12.31 16.08
C ALA A 214 5.67 11.66 14.72
N ALA A 215 6.43 12.04 13.70
CA ALA A 215 6.32 11.65 12.33
C ALA A 215 6.56 10.16 12.27
N LEU A 216 5.94 9.59 11.26
CA LEU A 216 6.21 8.24 10.89
C LEU A 216 7.72 8.10 10.71
N ALA A 217 8.35 7.15 11.41
CA ALA A 217 9.75 6.81 11.22
C ALA A 217 10.00 6.39 9.76
N THR A 218 8.94 5.91 9.10
CA THR A 218 8.92 5.66 7.66
C THR A 218 7.53 5.96 7.08
N PRO A 219 7.41 6.54 5.86
CA PRO A 219 6.13 6.74 5.19
C PRO A 219 5.25 5.48 5.11
N CYS A 220 5.87 4.29 5.15
CA CYS A 220 5.17 3.02 5.26
C CYS A 220 4.20 2.96 6.44
N GLU A 221 4.51 3.55 7.58
CA GLU A 221 3.61 3.55 8.73
C GLU A 221 2.32 4.38 8.48
N GLY A 222 2.29 5.24 7.47
CA GLY A 222 1.12 6.04 7.07
C GLY A 222 0.43 5.52 5.82
N CYS A 223 1.01 4.49 5.19
CA CYS A 223 0.50 3.94 3.95
C CYS A 223 -0.58 2.89 4.22
N SER A 224 -1.82 3.17 3.78
CA SER A 224 -2.96 2.27 3.92
C SER A 224 -3.01 1.13 2.89
N PHE A 225 -2.02 1.02 1.99
CA PHE A 225 -1.95 -0.04 1.00
C PHE A 225 -1.47 -1.35 1.64
N SER A 226 -2.41 -2.14 2.15
CA SER A 226 -2.13 -3.35 2.95
C SER A 226 -1.32 -4.45 2.23
N PRO A 227 -1.47 -4.74 0.91
CA PRO A 227 -0.74 -5.86 0.29
C PRO A 227 0.68 -5.49 -0.15
N CYS A 228 1.24 -4.37 0.33
CA CYS A 228 2.59 -3.96 -0.03
C CYS A 228 3.65 -4.91 0.57
N ARG A 229 4.17 -5.84 -0.25
CA ARG A 229 5.28 -6.72 0.12
C ARG A 229 6.61 -6.00 0.40
N TYR A 230 6.70 -4.72 0.03
CA TYR A 230 7.89 -3.89 0.16
C TYR A 230 7.84 -2.97 1.40
N ARG A 231 6.85 -3.14 2.27
CA ARG A 231 6.63 -2.26 3.42
C ARG A 231 7.81 -2.31 4.41
N ARG A 232 8.34 -1.15 4.80
CA ARG A 232 9.46 -1.02 5.76
C ARG A 232 9.03 -1.09 7.23
N ALA A 233 7.80 -0.71 7.54
CA ALA A 233 7.22 -0.84 8.87
C ALA A 233 5.68 -1.00 8.80
N PRO A 234 5.06 -1.67 9.80
CA PRO A 234 3.61 -1.80 9.89
C PRO A 234 2.90 -0.44 9.84
N TYR A 235 1.69 -0.41 9.27
CA TYR A 235 0.86 0.80 9.25
C TYR A 235 0.49 1.23 10.69
N ARG A 236 0.89 2.43 11.15
CA ARG A 236 0.73 2.93 12.53
C ARG A 236 -0.73 3.05 12.98
N GLN A 237 -1.69 3.25 12.07
CA GLN A 237 -3.10 3.20 12.48
C GLN A 237 -3.54 1.78 12.88
N HIS A 238 -2.70 0.75 12.71
CA HIS A 238 -2.94 -0.56 13.31
C HIS A 238 -2.77 -0.56 14.84
N ALA A 239 -2.03 0.40 15.43
CA ALA A 239 -1.83 0.51 16.88
C ALA A 239 -2.69 1.61 17.54
N ALA A 240 -2.94 2.72 16.85
CA ALA A 240 -3.72 3.85 17.40
C ALA A 240 -5.25 3.68 17.27
N LEU A 241 -5.74 2.83 16.36
CA LEU A 241 -7.17 2.49 16.28
C LEU A 241 -7.64 1.58 17.43
N VAL A 242 -6.72 1.03 18.22
CA VAL A 242 -7.02 0.17 19.37
C VAL A 242 -7.12 0.96 20.69
N SER A 243 -6.60 2.20 20.75
CA SER A 243 -6.39 2.87 22.04
C SER A 243 -7.04 4.25 22.23
N ASN A 244 -7.51 4.97 21.20
CA ASN A 244 -8.18 6.25 21.44
C ASN A 244 -9.13 6.69 20.30
N ARG A 245 -10.44 6.45 20.47
CA ARG A 245 -11.51 7.30 19.90
C ARG A 245 -12.73 7.34 20.82
N THR A 246 -12.58 8.05 21.92
CA THR A 246 -13.69 8.74 22.60
C THR A 246 -13.82 10.14 22.00
N LEU A 247 -15.07 10.61 21.86
CA LEU A 247 -15.54 11.92 21.36
C LEU A 247 -15.50 12.05 19.82
N GLY A 248 -16.61 12.05 19.08
CA GLY A 248 -18.00 12.29 19.46
C GLY A 248 -18.29 13.79 19.45
N GLN A 249 -18.67 14.32 18.29
CA GLN A 249 -19.74 15.32 18.22
C GLN A 249 -20.85 14.73 17.37
N SER A 250 -22.02 14.70 17.98
CA SER A 250 -23.21 13.96 17.59
C SER A 250 -24.08 14.81 16.67
N GLU A 251 -24.71 14.17 15.68
CA GLU A 251 -26.07 14.51 15.30
C GLU A 251 -26.99 13.38 15.81
N PRO A 252 -28.19 13.67 16.35
CA PRO A 252 -29.01 12.68 17.05
C PRO A 252 -29.84 11.85 16.07
N GLY A 253 -29.85 10.51 16.22
CA GLY A 253 -30.99 9.71 15.73
C GLY A 253 -30.78 8.29 15.21
N ARG A 254 -29.54 7.77 15.06
CA ARG A 254 -29.33 6.34 14.73
C ARG A 254 -27.94 5.90 15.20
N ALA A 255 -27.85 4.79 15.93
CA ALA A 255 -26.57 4.20 16.30
C ALA A 255 -25.74 3.96 15.02
N THR A 256 -24.63 4.69 14.88
CA THR A 256 -23.81 4.63 13.67
C THR A 256 -23.03 3.32 13.69
N ILE A 257 -23.46 2.34 12.91
CA ILE A 257 -22.75 1.07 12.73
C ILE A 257 -21.33 1.37 12.20
N ARG A 258 -20.30 0.90 12.92
CA ARG A 258 -18.89 1.10 12.56
C ARG A 258 -18.29 -0.22 12.05
N TYR A 259 -18.06 -0.28 10.75
CA TYR A 259 -17.34 -1.38 10.13
C TYR A 259 -15.82 -1.28 10.38
N THR A 260 -15.16 -2.43 10.50
CA THR A 260 -13.69 -2.53 10.58
C THR A 260 -13.01 -2.33 9.23
N VAL A 261 -13.73 -2.63 8.14
CA VAL A 261 -13.28 -2.42 6.76
C VAL A 261 -13.83 -1.10 6.24
N ASN A 262 -13.01 -0.36 5.46
CA ASN A 262 -13.45 0.90 4.89
C ASN A 262 -14.61 0.71 3.88
N ALA A 263 -15.49 1.71 3.79
CA ALA A 263 -16.71 1.64 2.96
C ALA A 263 -16.45 1.45 1.45
N ARG A 264 -15.27 1.80 0.92
CA ARG A 264 -14.94 1.55 -0.49
C ARG A 264 -14.64 0.06 -0.72
N ALA A 265 -13.85 -0.54 0.15
CA ALA A 265 -13.55 -1.97 0.11
C ALA A 265 -14.82 -2.81 0.34
N LEU A 266 -15.67 -2.44 1.31
CA LEU A 266 -16.95 -3.12 1.54
C LEU A 266 -17.89 -3.03 0.34
N ARG A 267 -17.98 -1.87 -0.34
CA ARG A 267 -18.75 -1.74 -1.60
C ARG A 267 -18.26 -2.70 -2.67
N LYS A 268 -16.94 -2.77 -2.87
CA LYS A 268 -16.33 -3.68 -3.84
C LYS A 268 -16.62 -5.13 -3.46
N TRP A 269 -16.41 -5.52 -2.21
CA TRP A 269 -16.63 -6.88 -1.74
C TRP A 269 -18.10 -7.29 -1.77
N ALA A 270 -19.02 -6.39 -1.43
CA ALA A 270 -20.44 -6.64 -1.53
C ALA A 270 -20.87 -6.92 -2.98
N ALA A 271 -20.26 -6.24 -3.95
CA ALA A 271 -20.55 -6.44 -5.38
C ALA A 271 -19.89 -7.70 -5.97
N GLU A 272 -18.66 -8.00 -5.57
CA GLU A 272 -17.83 -9.02 -6.26
C GLU A 272 -17.67 -10.33 -5.48
N ARG A 273 -17.84 -10.30 -4.15
CA ARG A 273 -17.49 -11.41 -3.25
C ARG A 273 -18.64 -11.90 -2.39
N VAL A 274 -19.70 -11.11 -2.26
CA VAL A 274 -20.92 -11.50 -1.55
C VAL A 274 -21.98 -11.94 -2.54
N HIS A 275 -22.57 -13.11 -2.30
CA HIS A 275 -23.74 -13.57 -3.04
C HIS A 275 -24.88 -13.81 -2.04
N LEU A 276 -26.03 -13.21 -2.31
CA LEU A 276 -27.23 -13.32 -1.50
C LEU A 276 -28.30 -14.03 -2.33
N ILE A 277 -28.81 -15.16 -1.85
CA ILE A 277 -29.76 -16.01 -2.57
C ILE A 277 -30.97 -16.25 -1.65
N PRO A 278 -32.11 -15.59 -1.91
CA PRO A 278 -33.35 -15.86 -1.19
C PRO A 278 -33.78 -17.33 -1.35
N GLN A 279 -34.24 -17.94 -0.27
CA GLN A 279 -34.70 -19.33 -0.27
C GLN A 279 -36.23 -19.43 -0.22
N PRO A 280 -36.84 -20.51 -0.75
CA PRO A 280 -38.29 -20.69 -0.76
C PRO A 280 -38.94 -20.74 0.63
N ASP A 281 -38.17 -21.11 1.66
CA ASP A 281 -38.61 -21.18 3.06
C ASP A 281 -38.59 -19.80 3.76
N GLY A 282 -38.27 -18.73 3.02
CA GLY A 282 -38.17 -17.37 3.53
C GLY A 282 -36.83 -17.04 4.20
N THR A 283 -35.88 -17.98 4.24
CA THR A 283 -34.51 -17.71 4.70
C THR A 283 -33.65 -17.10 3.58
N LEU A 284 -32.48 -16.59 3.95
CA LEU A 284 -31.52 -16.04 3.00
C LEU A 284 -30.19 -16.79 3.10
N ALA A 285 -29.78 -17.42 2.01
CA ALA A 285 -28.43 -17.97 1.90
C ALA A 285 -27.47 -16.86 1.51
N ALA A 286 -26.43 -16.63 2.30
CA ALA A 286 -25.37 -15.67 2.00
C ALA A 286 -24.04 -16.39 1.88
N ARG A 287 -23.24 -16.02 0.88
CA ARG A 287 -21.88 -16.53 0.70
C ARG A 287 -20.92 -15.36 0.56
N PHE A 288 -19.82 -15.38 1.31
CA PHE A 288 -18.68 -14.50 1.11
C PHE A 288 -17.44 -15.30 0.69
N ARG A 289 -16.83 -14.92 -0.44
CA ARG A 289 -15.55 -15.48 -0.91
C ARG A 289 -14.40 -14.67 -0.32
N PHE A 290 -13.52 -15.33 0.45
CA PHE A 290 -12.23 -14.78 0.85
C PHE A 290 -11.15 -15.23 -0.12
N ASP A 291 -10.46 -14.27 -0.75
CA ASP A 291 -9.23 -14.52 -1.50
C ASP A 291 -8.04 -13.99 -0.71
N GLY A 292 -7.07 -14.86 -0.42
CA GLY A 292 -5.85 -14.54 0.31
C GLY A 292 -4.66 -15.35 -0.18
N THR A 293 -3.70 -15.55 0.70
CA THR A 293 -2.50 -16.33 0.42
C THR A 293 -2.16 -17.28 1.56
N THR A 294 -1.53 -18.41 1.27
CA THR A 294 -1.01 -19.35 2.26
C THR A 294 0.19 -18.76 3.02
N CYS A 295 0.68 -19.46 4.05
CA CYS A 295 1.92 -19.09 4.74
C CYS A 295 3.16 -19.05 3.83
N SER A 296 3.09 -19.73 2.69
CA SER A 296 4.12 -19.80 1.65
C SER A 296 3.79 -18.91 0.43
N ASN A 297 2.84 -17.98 0.58
CA ASN A 297 2.41 -17.03 -0.46
C ASN A 297 1.82 -17.67 -1.73
N GLN A 298 1.23 -18.86 -1.62
CA GLN A 298 0.41 -19.43 -2.71
C GLN A 298 -1.01 -18.87 -2.64
N PRO A 299 -1.76 -18.79 -3.75
CA PRO A 299 -3.18 -18.44 -3.73
C PRO A 299 -3.96 -19.32 -2.73
N LEU A 300 -4.93 -18.72 -2.06
CA LEU A 300 -5.77 -19.39 -1.07
C LEU A 300 -7.19 -18.82 -1.12
N ALA A 301 -8.18 -19.68 -1.25
CA ALA A 301 -9.58 -19.25 -1.20
C ALA A 301 -10.44 -20.10 -0.26
N PHE A 302 -11.31 -19.41 0.50
CA PHE A 302 -12.30 -20.00 1.39
C PHE A 302 -13.66 -19.35 1.17
N ASP A 303 -14.71 -20.16 1.20
CA ASP A 303 -16.08 -19.69 1.20
C ASP A 303 -16.65 -19.70 2.62
N TYR A 304 -17.30 -18.59 2.98
CA TYR A 304 -18.04 -18.43 4.23
C TYR A 304 -19.52 -18.42 3.89
N HIS A 305 -20.23 -19.44 4.35
CA HIS A 305 -21.64 -19.65 4.10
C HIS A 305 -22.45 -19.32 5.35
N LEU A 306 -23.50 -18.53 5.20
CA LEU A 306 -24.49 -18.27 6.23
C LEU A 306 -25.89 -18.63 5.71
N ARG A 307 -26.71 -19.20 6.59
CA ARG A 307 -28.16 -19.18 6.43
C ARG A 307 -28.74 -18.19 7.42
N LEU A 308 -29.38 -17.15 6.93
CA LEU A 308 -29.94 -16.07 7.72
C LEU A 308 -31.45 -16.19 7.80
N SER A 309 -32.04 -15.81 8.93
CA SER A 309 -33.49 -15.61 9.02
C SER A 309 -33.92 -14.54 7.99
N GLY A 310 -35.15 -14.63 7.47
CA GLY A 310 -35.69 -13.73 6.44
C GLY A 310 -35.66 -12.24 6.78
N ALA A 311 -36.23 -11.42 5.88
CA ALA A 311 -36.09 -9.95 5.82
C ALA A 311 -36.74 -9.13 6.98
N GLY A 312 -36.55 -9.56 8.24
CA GLY A 312 -36.74 -8.70 9.41
C GLY A 312 -35.60 -7.69 9.55
N GLU A 313 -35.79 -6.65 10.35
CA GLU A 313 -34.82 -5.55 10.53
C GLU A 313 -33.43 -6.05 10.97
N GLN A 314 -33.37 -7.16 11.73
CA GLN A 314 -32.13 -7.79 12.19
C GLN A 314 -32.11 -9.29 11.85
N PRO A 315 -31.45 -9.71 10.75
CA PRO A 315 -31.37 -11.12 10.40
C PRO A 315 -30.50 -11.89 11.42
N VAL A 316 -30.99 -13.04 11.87
CA VAL A 316 -30.31 -13.96 12.78
C VAL A 316 -29.54 -15.00 11.98
N ILE A 317 -28.32 -15.33 12.42
CA ILE A 317 -27.49 -16.38 11.82
C ILE A 317 -28.03 -17.73 12.26
N LEU A 318 -28.76 -18.43 11.38
CA LEU A 318 -29.30 -19.77 11.68
C LEU A 318 -28.22 -20.84 11.57
N GLU A 319 -27.38 -20.72 10.54
CA GLU A 319 -26.25 -21.61 10.29
C GLU A 319 -25.06 -20.80 9.78
N ALA A 320 -23.85 -21.23 10.15
CA ALA A 320 -22.60 -20.69 9.66
C ALA A 320 -21.64 -21.83 9.34
N ALA A 321 -21.00 -21.79 8.17
CA ALA A 321 -19.99 -22.76 7.77
C ALA A 321 -18.85 -22.08 7.00
N CYS A 322 -17.64 -22.63 7.13
CA CYS A 322 -16.47 -22.22 6.35
C CYS A 322 -15.87 -23.46 5.69
N THR A 323 -15.64 -23.38 4.38
CA THR A 323 -15.04 -24.48 3.62
C THR A 323 -14.01 -23.93 2.63
N PRO A 324 -12.98 -24.71 2.28
CA PRO A 324 -12.14 -24.35 1.14
C PRO A 324 -13.00 -24.13 -0.11
N ALA A 325 -12.56 -23.19 -0.93
CA ALA A 325 -13.15 -22.96 -2.24
C ALA A 325 -13.06 -24.24 -3.10
N PRO A 326 -14.17 -24.72 -3.71
CA PRO A 326 -14.15 -25.93 -4.54
C PRO A 326 -13.10 -25.93 -5.66
N GLU A 327 -12.76 -24.74 -6.16
CA GLU A 327 -11.80 -24.49 -7.24
C GLU A 327 -10.36 -24.20 -6.76
N ASP A 328 -10.09 -24.22 -5.44
CA ASP A 328 -8.79 -23.83 -4.85
C ASP A 328 -8.18 -24.95 -4.02
N GLU A 329 -6.94 -25.32 -4.38
CA GLU A 329 -6.15 -26.29 -3.63
C GLU A 329 -5.18 -25.63 -2.63
N GLY A 330 -5.18 -24.29 -2.53
CA GLY A 330 -4.26 -23.54 -1.69
C GLY A 330 -4.31 -23.93 -0.22
N HIS A 331 -5.47 -24.34 0.29
CA HIS A 331 -5.65 -24.79 1.67
C HIS A 331 -4.75 -25.99 2.01
N SER A 332 -4.50 -26.87 1.04
CA SER A 332 -3.62 -28.05 1.19
C SER A 332 -2.13 -27.67 1.34
N LEU A 333 -1.77 -26.46 0.91
CA LEU A 333 -0.41 -25.91 0.95
C LEU A 333 -0.15 -25.05 2.19
N THR A 334 -1.10 -24.99 3.13
CA THR A 334 -0.97 -24.23 4.36
C THR A 334 -0.16 -25.00 5.42
N CYS A 335 0.61 -24.31 6.26
CA CYS A 335 1.44 -25.00 7.26
C CYS A 335 0.62 -25.84 8.25
N SER A 336 -0.59 -25.42 8.62
CA SER A 336 -1.47 -26.20 9.48
C SER A 336 -1.98 -27.46 8.77
N TYR A 337 -2.31 -27.37 7.48
CA TYR A 337 -2.70 -28.54 6.70
C TYR A 337 -1.56 -29.54 6.52
N LEU A 338 -0.34 -29.04 6.26
CA LEU A 338 0.84 -29.89 6.13
C LEU A 338 1.22 -30.58 7.46
N ALA A 339 0.88 -29.97 8.60
CA ALA A 339 1.09 -30.58 9.91
C ALA A 339 0.05 -31.66 10.21
N ASP A 340 -1.24 -31.36 10.03
CA ASP A 340 -2.35 -32.31 10.15
C ASP A 340 -3.57 -31.79 9.38
N GLY A 341 -3.73 -32.23 8.13
CA GLY A 341 -4.79 -31.74 7.24
C GLY A 341 -6.20 -32.13 7.70
N ALA A 342 -6.35 -33.32 8.27
CA ALA A 342 -7.65 -33.81 8.74
C ALA A 342 -8.10 -33.01 9.98
N ASP A 343 -7.19 -32.80 10.94
CA ASP A 343 -7.49 -31.98 12.11
C ASP A 343 -7.72 -30.51 11.73
N HIS A 344 -6.90 -29.96 10.84
CA HIS A 344 -7.03 -28.58 10.40
C HIS A 344 -8.39 -28.29 9.76
N LEU A 345 -8.86 -29.14 8.84
CA LEU A 345 -10.17 -29.00 8.21
C LEU A 345 -11.31 -29.25 9.20
N ARG A 346 -11.16 -30.20 10.13
CA ARG A 346 -12.13 -30.46 11.21
C ARG A 346 -12.29 -29.23 12.11
N VAL A 347 -11.20 -28.57 12.47
CA VAL A 347 -11.22 -27.34 13.28
C VAL A 347 -11.92 -26.21 12.52
N ILE A 348 -11.61 -26.01 11.24
CA ILE A 348 -12.29 -25.00 10.41
C ILE A 348 -13.80 -25.26 10.33
N ALA A 349 -14.19 -26.52 10.10
CA ALA A 349 -15.60 -26.90 10.00
C ALA A 349 -16.37 -26.74 11.32
N ALA A 350 -15.69 -26.81 12.48
CA ALA A 350 -16.28 -26.63 13.80
C ALA A 350 -16.44 -25.16 14.22
N GLU A 351 -15.79 -24.22 13.51
CA GLU A 351 -15.84 -22.80 13.85
C GLU A 351 -17.09 -22.12 13.25
N CYS A 352 -18.11 -21.94 14.08
CA CYS A 352 -19.38 -21.30 13.72
C CYS A 352 -19.65 -20.06 14.60
N PRO A 353 -18.83 -18.99 14.52
CA PRO A 353 -18.97 -17.85 15.42
C PRO A 353 -20.31 -17.14 15.20
N LEU A 354 -20.92 -16.72 16.33
CA LEU A 354 -22.18 -15.97 16.37
C LEU A 354 -23.39 -16.71 15.75
N GLN A 355 -23.31 -18.03 15.52
CA GLN A 355 -24.49 -18.82 15.18
C GLN A 355 -25.54 -18.73 16.30
N GLY A 356 -26.79 -18.51 15.91
CA GLY A 356 -27.92 -18.22 16.80
C GLY A 356 -28.05 -16.75 17.21
N GLN A 357 -27.12 -15.87 16.83
CA GLN A 357 -27.14 -14.45 17.17
C GLN A 357 -27.59 -13.58 15.99
N PRO A 358 -28.10 -12.35 16.23
CA PRO A 358 -28.27 -11.36 15.18
C PRO A 358 -26.96 -11.09 14.43
N LEU A 359 -27.00 -10.89 13.12
CA LEU A 359 -25.82 -10.58 12.31
C LEU A 359 -25.07 -9.34 12.81
N GLU A 360 -25.80 -8.35 13.36
CA GLU A 360 -25.23 -7.14 13.98
C GLU A 360 -24.35 -7.43 15.20
N ALA A 361 -24.43 -8.62 15.82
CA ALA A 361 -23.56 -9.01 16.93
C ALA A 361 -22.07 -8.97 16.54
N VAL A 362 -21.74 -9.03 15.24
CA VAL A 362 -20.36 -8.88 14.75
C VAL A 362 -19.69 -7.58 15.19
N PHE A 363 -20.45 -6.49 15.36
CA PHE A 363 -19.92 -5.19 15.75
C PHE A 363 -19.52 -5.13 17.23
N GLY A 364 -20.06 -6.02 18.06
CA GLY A 364 -19.67 -6.21 19.45
C GLY A 364 -18.71 -7.39 19.68
N TRP A 365 -18.41 -8.17 18.63
CA TRP A 365 -17.63 -9.39 18.76
C TRP A 365 -16.12 -9.09 18.86
N ALA A 366 -15.60 -9.19 20.08
CA ALA A 366 -14.17 -9.08 20.37
C ALA A 366 -13.39 -10.25 19.76
N ARG A 367 -12.42 -9.91 18.91
CA ARG A 367 -11.53 -10.87 18.23
C ARG A 367 -10.17 -10.22 17.98
N GLU A 368 -9.12 -11.01 18.02
CA GLU A 368 -7.76 -10.54 17.74
C GLU A 368 -7.61 -10.14 16.26
N PRO A 369 -7.07 -8.95 15.96
CA PRO A 369 -6.74 -8.58 14.59
C PRO A 369 -5.59 -9.45 14.06
N ALA A 370 -5.87 -10.24 13.02
CA ALA A 370 -4.88 -11.12 12.39
C ALA A 370 -4.96 -10.97 10.86
N PRO A 371 -4.29 -9.95 10.29
CA PRO A 371 -4.38 -9.61 8.87
C PRO A 371 -3.61 -10.59 7.95
N ALA A 372 -2.98 -11.62 8.51
CA ALA A 372 -2.29 -12.63 7.74
C ALA A 372 -3.24 -13.28 6.72
N GLY A 373 -2.76 -13.44 5.48
CA GLY A 373 -3.53 -14.05 4.40
C GLY A 373 -3.92 -15.50 4.68
N CYS A 374 -3.14 -16.22 5.50
CA CYS A 374 -3.28 -17.65 5.73
C CYS A 374 -4.39 -18.00 6.72
N HIS A 375 -4.91 -19.23 6.64
CA HIS A 375 -6.00 -19.73 7.49
C HIS A 375 -5.50 -20.56 8.71
N CYS A 376 -4.19 -20.56 8.95
CA CYS A 376 -3.53 -21.51 9.85
C CYS A 376 -3.83 -21.32 11.34
N ALA A 377 -3.80 -20.07 11.82
CA ALA A 377 -3.97 -19.74 13.24
C ALA A 377 -5.44 -19.41 13.58
N ALA A 378 -5.89 -19.75 14.79
CA ALA A 378 -7.26 -19.47 15.25
C ALA A 378 -7.60 -17.96 15.16
N ALA A 379 -6.68 -17.08 15.55
CA ALA A 379 -6.84 -15.64 15.39
C ALA A 379 -7.05 -15.23 13.91
N SER A 380 -6.28 -15.81 12.99
CA SER A 380 -6.43 -15.57 11.54
C SER A 380 -7.78 -16.01 11.00
N ARG A 381 -8.38 -17.07 11.54
CA ARG A 381 -9.71 -17.56 11.16
C ARG A 381 -10.82 -16.70 11.75
N ALA A 382 -10.74 -16.37 13.05
CA ALA A 382 -11.67 -15.47 13.71
C ALA A 382 -11.69 -14.08 13.03
N HIS A 383 -10.52 -13.56 12.65
CA HIS A 383 -10.42 -12.31 11.89
C HIS A 383 -11.18 -12.37 10.56
N LYS A 384 -11.00 -13.45 9.78
CA LYS A 384 -11.67 -13.63 8.47
C LYS A 384 -13.18 -13.84 8.61
N TRP A 385 -13.62 -14.56 9.64
CA TRP A 385 -15.05 -14.64 10.00
C TRP A 385 -15.64 -13.26 10.22
N GLY A 386 -14.95 -12.37 10.95
CA GLY A 386 -15.40 -11.00 11.13
C GLY A 386 -15.53 -10.21 9.83
N LEU A 387 -14.56 -10.37 8.92
CA LEU A 387 -14.63 -9.73 7.59
C LEU A 387 -15.83 -10.24 6.78
N ALA A 388 -16.08 -11.54 6.78
CA ALA A 388 -17.19 -12.16 6.07
C ALA A 388 -18.55 -11.67 6.58
N LEU A 389 -18.74 -11.68 7.90
CA LEU A 389 -19.97 -11.24 8.56
C LEU A 389 -20.23 -9.74 8.31
N GLU A 390 -19.22 -8.89 8.43
CA GLU A 390 -19.34 -7.45 8.14
C GLU A 390 -19.64 -7.16 6.65
N ALA A 391 -19.02 -7.91 5.73
CA ALA A 391 -19.28 -7.78 4.30
C ALA A 391 -20.71 -8.20 3.92
N ILE A 392 -21.20 -9.31 4.49
CA ILE A 392 -22.57 -9.79 4.28
C ILE A 392 -23.58 -8.80 4.88
N HIS A 393 -23.33 -8.29 6.09
CA HIS A 393 -24.15 -7.26 6.71
C HIS A 393 -24.22 -6.00 5.83
N PHE A 394 -23.07 -5.53 5.34
CA PHE A 394 -23.00 -4.37 4.48
C PHE A 394 -23.80 -4.58 3.18
N ALA A 395 -23.65 -5.73 2.51
CA ALA A 395 -24.41 -6.06 1.30
C ALA A 395 -25.93 -6.05 1.54
N LEU A 396 -26.38 -6.61 2.66
CA LEU A 396 -27.79 -6.60 3.07
C LEU A 396 -28.32 -5.19 3.31
N SER A 397 -27.52 -4.34 3.96
CA SER A 397 -27.89 -2.95 4.20
C SER A 397 -28.05 -2.15 2.90
N GLN A 398 -27.27 -2.48 1.86
CA GLN A 398 -27.41 -1.85 0.54
C GLN A 398 -28.63 -2.35 -0.24
N ALA A 399 -28.92 -3.65 -0.17
CA ALA A 399 -30.08 -4.24 -0.84
C ALA A 399 -31.43 -3.72 -0.29
N ARG A 400 -31.44 -3.17 0.93
CA ARG A 400 -32.61 -2.56 1.58
C ARG A 400 -32.84 -1.08 1.23
N VAL A 401 -31.88 -0.42 0.56
CA VAL A 401 -32.04 0.96 0.08
C VAL A 401 -32.66 0.88 -1.32
N PRO A 402 -33.88 1.39 -1.55
CA PRO A 402 -34.43 1.44 -2.91
C PRO A 402 -33.51 2.28 -3.79
N GLN A 403 -33.11 1.76 -4.96
CA GLN A 403 -32.41 2.57 -5.95
C GLN A 403 -33.34 3.70 -6.41
N PRO A 404 -32.86 4.96 -6.50
CA PRO A 404 -33.64 6.01 -7.13
C PRO A 404 -33.87 5.62 -8.59
N VAL A 405 -35.14 5.56 -8.99
CA VAL A 405 -35.55 5.35 -10.38
C VAL A 405 -35.05 6.55 -11.18
N ALA A 406 -34.29 6.27 -12.24
CA ALA A 406 -33.73 7.26 -13.16
C ALA A 406 -34.80 8.05 -13.91
#